data_AF-A0A4V2FUA7-F1
#
_entry.id   AF-A0A4V2FUA7-F1
#
_cell.length_a   1.000
_cell.length_b   1.000
_cell.length_c   1.000
_cell.angle_alpha   90.00
_cell.angle_beta   90.00
_cell.angle_gamma   90.00
#
_symmetry.space_group_name_H-M   'P 1'
#
loop_
_entity.id
_entity.type
_entity.pdbx_description
1 polymer ?
#
loop_
_entity_poly.entity_id
_entity_poly.type
_entity_poly.pdbx_seq_one_letter_code
_entity_poly.pdbx_strand_id
1 'polypeptide(L)'
;MGGEPRGHREPKRPRLKAARPLLLVVDADPERLERCETELDRGFGADFRVRGEATTAAALDVLRRAHESEQRVAVVMVDNALPDDERADLFAAARTLHPDARRALLIEWGAWADRATASAILTAMSVGDINYYVLKPWIGHDELFHRTVAEFVQEWSRFEVANLREVVVIAAELSVRGQEIRSLLARNGIPSAFRASGTPLANDALEFIGEPDPGDRVLVWMPAVGGTLLRDPTDVEIAEAWGVPTTLASDDTSFDVLVIGAGPGGLAAAVYASSEGLRTLVVERESIGGQAGTSSLIRNYLGFSRGIRGSDLAQRGYQQAWVFGAHFVLMRTVEHLEKSDGEFRAVIGDVGEVTARAVVLATGVTYRRLNVPSLEKLMGNGVYYGASVSEAHGLMNRDACVVGGGNSAGQAVLHLARYCRQVLLVIRGEDLTASMSKYLIDAIDAADNVTVRASSEVVDGGGDGRLQRMTLRDRKTGAEETMPIDGLFVMIGAVPGTEWLPEGVARDPRGFVLTGSDAAADPLWHENRPPQPYETTVPGLFAVGDVRSESVKRVASAVGEGSVVVSQIHTHLRVSSDA
;
A
#
# COMPACT_ATOMS: atom_id res chain seq x y z
N MET A 1 -16.40 24.58 56.70
CA MET A 1 -16.66 24.50 55.25
C MET A 1 -15.44 23.89 54.59
N GLY A 2 -15.38 22.56 54.50
CA GLY A 2 -14.31 21.84 53.81
C GLY A 2 -14.96 20.95 52.77
N GLY A 3 -14.98 21.40 51.52
CA GLY A 3 -15.45 20.60 50.40
C GLY A 3 -14.33 19.69 49.92
N GLU A 4 -14.60 18.39 49.87
CA GLU A 4 -13.70 17.38 49.32
C GLU A 4 -13.40 17.63 47.83
N PRO A 5 -12.22 17.23 47.32
CA PRO A 5 -11.91 17.32 45.91
C PRO A 5 -12.76 16.31 45.14
N ARG A 6 -13.47 16.79 44.11
CA ARG A 6 -14.17 15.93 43.14
C ARG A 6 -13.13 15.04 42.45
N GLY A 7 -13.13 13.75 42.79
CA GLY A 7 -12.31 12.76 42.13
C GLY A 7 -12.58 12.72 40.63
N HIS A 8 -11.54 12.90 39.82
CA HIS A 8 -11.57 12.51 38.41
C HIS A 8 -11.88 11.01 38.34
N ARG A 9 -13.10 10.67 37.92
CA ARG A 9 -13.42 9.31 37.49
C ARG A 9 -12.66 9.09 36.18
N GLU A 10 -11.71 8.16 36.18
CA GLU A 10 -11.20 7.58 34.94
C GLU A 10 -12.40 7.13 34.08
N PRO A 11 -12.46 7.51 32.80
CA PRO A 11 -13.53 7.05 31.93
C PRO A 11 -13.43 5.53 31.78
N LYS A 12 -14.49 4.82 32.17
CA LYS A 12 -14.58 3.37 32.07
C LYS A 12 -14.49 2.96 30.59
N ARG A 13 -13.41 2.25 30.21
CA ARG A 13 -13.26 1.64 28.87
C ARG A 13 -14.56 0.89 28.47
N PRO A 14 -14.98 0.95 27.20
CA PRO A 14 -16.15 0.22 26.72
C PRO A 14 -16.05 -1.26 27.10
N ARG A 15 -17.15 -1.82 27.64
CA ARG A 15 -17.19 -3.20 28.13
C ARG A 15 -17.48 -4.17 26.96
N LEU A 16 -16.44 -4.52 26.21
CA LEU A 16 -16.43 -5.74 25.40
C LEU A 16 -15.73 -6.85 26.23
N LYS A 17 -16.51 -7.81 26.75
CA LYS A 17 -16.02 -9.10 27.32
C LYS A 17 -15.26 -9.89 26.23
N ALA A 18 -14.39 -10.89 26.45
CA ALA A 18 -13.73 -11.57 27.58
C ALA A 18 -12.72 -12.59 26.93
N ALA A 19 -11.70 -13.08 27.64
CA ALA A 19 -10.63 -13.99 27.15
C ALA A 19 -9.56 -13.40 26.18
N ARG A 20 -8.29 -13.67 26.52
CA ARG A 20 -7.10 -13.25 25.76
C ARG A 20 -7.06 -13.92 24.38
N PRO A 21 -6.69 -13.20 23.29
CA PRO A 21 -6.57 -13.79 21.96
C PRO A 21 -5.52 -14.91 21.92
N LEU A 22 -5.72 -15.89 21.05
CA LEU A 22 -4.85 -17.06 20.92
C LEU A 22 -3.63 -16.79 20.03
N LEU A 23 -2.44 -17.15 20.51
CA LEU A 23 -1.24 -17.39 19.70
C LEU A 23 -1.03 -18.90 19.62
N LEU A 24 -1.26 -19.48 18.43
CA LEU A 24 -1.11 -20.91 18.19
C LEU A 24 0.23 -21.17 17.50
N VAL A 25 1.02 -22.11 18.05
CA VAL A 25 2.24 -22.62 17.43
C VAL A 25 2.11 -24.12 17.18
N VAL A 26 2.53 -24.57 15.99
CA VAL A 26 2.50 -25.98 15.59
C VAL A 26 3.89 -26.39 15.14
N ASP A 27 4.52 -27.30 15.88
CA ASP A 27 5.83 -27.88 15.58
C ASP A 27 5.84 -29.34 16.07
N ALA A 28 6.23 -30.28 15.20
CA ALA A 28 6.22 -31.70 15.52
C ALA A 28 7.34 -32.11 16.49
N ASP A 29 8.36 -31.26 16.67
CA ASP A 29 9.45 -31.48 17.60
C ASP A 29 9.13 -30.88 18.98
N PRO A 30 9.06 -31.70 20.03
CA PRO A 30 8.68 -31.24 21.37
C PRO A 30 9.62 -30.18 21.95
N GLU A 31 10.93 -30.27 21.73
CA GLU A 31 11.89 -29.33 22.31
C GLU A 31 11.79 -27.96 21.63
N ARG A 32 11.61 -27.95 20.30
CA ARG A 32 11.39 -26.71 19.55
C ARG A 32 10.05 -26.08 19.90
N LEU A 33 9.01 -26.90 20.03
CA LEU A 33 7.67 -26.45 20.43
C LEU A 33 7.70 -25.78 21.80
N GLU A 34 8.29 -26.45 22.81
CA GLU A 34 8.41 -25.93 24.18
C GLU A 34 9.18 -24.61 24.20
N ARG A 35 10.25 -24.49 23.41
CA ARG A 35 11.02 -23.24 23.29
C ARG A 35 10.19 -22.12 22.66
N CYS A 36 9.45 -22.40 21.59
CA CYS A 36 8.56 -21.42 20.97
C CYS A 36 7.48 -20.97 21.95
N GLU A 37 6.83 -21.89 22.66
CA GLU A 37 5.83 -21.56 23.68
C GLU A 37 6.40 -20.70 24.79
N THR A 38 7.59 -21.05 25.30
CA THR A 38 8.27 -20.30 26.36
C THR A 38 8.58 -18.86 25.95
N GLU A 39 9.13 -18.67 24.75
CA GLU A 39 9.45 -17.32 24.27
C GLU A 39 8.18 -16.52 23.94
N LEU A 40 7.14 -17.15 23.40
CA LEU A 40 5.85 -16.49 23.16
C LEU A 40 5.18 -16.08 24.48
N ASP A 41 5.17 -16.95 25.48
CA ASP A 41 4.54 -16.67 26.77
C ASP A 41 5.29 -15.56 27.52
N ARG A 42 6.63 -15.56 27.44
CA ARG A 42 7.45 -14.49 27.99
C ARG A 42 7.14 -13.13 27.37
N GLY A 43 7.06 -13.06 26.04
CA GLY A 43 6.88 -11.78 25.33
C GLY A 43 5.44 -11.28 25.29
N PHE A 44 4.47 -12.19 25.23
CA PHE A 44 3.08 -11.87 24.90
C PHE A 44 2.05 -12.50 25.85
N GLY A 45 2.48 -13.39 26.76
CA GLY A 45 1.59 -14.17 27.62
C GLY A 45 0.79 -13.34 28.63
N ALA A 46 1.08 -12.05 28.82
CA ALA A 46 0.23 -11.15 29.59
C ALA A 46 -1.10 -10.88 28.87
N ASP A 47 -1.04 -10.53 27.59
CA ASP A 47 -2.18 -10.09 26.78
C ASP A 47 -2.77 -11.20 25.89
N PHE A 48 -1.99 -12.25 25.63
CA PHE A 48 -2.35 -13.36 24.75
C PHE A 48 -2.36 -14.70 25.51
N ARG A 49 -3.15 -15.64 25.01
CA ARG A 49 -3.08 -17.05 25.41
C ARG A 49 -2.18 -17.79 24.43
N VAL A 50 -1.07 -18.33 24.90
CA VAL A 50 -0.15 -19.13 24.09
C VAL A 50 -0.58 -20.60 24.13
N ARG A 51 -0.49 -21.27 22.99
CA ARG A 51 -0.77 -22.71 22.88
C ARG A 51 0.13 -23.35 21.81
N GLY A 52 0.86 -24.38 22.19
CA GLY A 52 1.56 -25.28 21.30
C GLY A 52 0.77 -26.56 21.02
N GLU A 53 0.88 -27.06 19.80
CA GLU A 53 0.35 -28.36 19.39
C GLU A 53 1.39 -29.11 18.55
N ALA A 54 1.63 -30.38 18.90
CA ALA A 54 2.64 -31.21 18.22
C ALA A 54 2.12 -31.88 16.93
N THR A 55 0.82 -31.81 16.67
CA THR A 55 0.20 -32.47 15.51
C THR A 55 -0.80 -31.56 14.83
N THR A 56 -0.92 -31.72 13.51
CA THR A 56 -1.89 -31.00 12.67
C THR A 56 -3.33 -31.25 13.13
N ALA A 57 -3.68 -32.49 13.48
CA ALA A 57 -5.03 -32.83 13.95
C ALA A 57 -5.41 -32.06 15.23
N ALA A 58 -4.50 -32.01 16.22
CA ALA A 58 -4.74 -31.28 17.46
C ALA A 58 -4.87 -29.77 17.23
N ALA A 59 -4.02 -29.20 16.36
CA ALA A 59 -4.08 -27.79 15.98
C ALA A 59 -5.40 -27.43 15.26
N LEU A 60 -5.87 -28.27 14.33
CA LEU A 60 -7.16 -28.10 13.66
C LEU A 60 -8.32 -28.09 14.67
N ASP A 61 -8.29 -28.99 15.65
CA ASP A 61 -9.31 -29.03 16.70
C ASP A 61 -9.28 -27.80 17.60
N VAL A 62 -8.10 -27.23 17.88
CA VAL A 62 -7.97 -25.95 18.59
C VAL A 62 -8.63 -24.83 17.79
N LEU A 63 -8.36 -24.74 16.48
CA LEU A 63 -8.95 -23.72 15.61
C LEU A 63 -10.48 -23.85 15.52
N ARG A 64 -11.00 -25.07 15.37
CA ARG A 64 -12.45 -25.35 15.35
C ARG A 64 -13.11 -24.96 16.67
N ARG A 65 -12.57 -25.40 17.80
CA ARG A 65 -13.11 -25.03 19.13
C ARG A 65 -13.05 -23.52 19.37
N ALA A 66 -11.97 -22.86 18.94
CA ALA A 66 -11.88 -21.41 19.04
C ALA A 66 -12.98 -20.74 18.21
N HIS A 67 -13.27 -21.23 17.00
CA HIS A 67 -14.34 -20.73 16.16
C HIS A 67 -15.73 -20.96 16.79
N GLU A 68 -16.02 -22.18 17.24
CA GLU A 68 -17.29 -22.56 17.88
C GLU A 68 -17.58 -21.77 19.17
N SER A 69 -16.52 -21.35 19.88
CA SER A 69 -16.63 -20.55 21.10
C SER A 69 -16.44 -19.05 20.87
N GLU A 70 -16.42 -18.60 19.61
CA GLU A 70 -16.20 -17.21 19.20
C GLU A 70 -14.94 -16.59 19.84
N GLN A 71 -13.92 -17.43 20.08
CA GLN A 71 -12.62 -17.01 20.61
C GLN A 71 -11.75 -16.44 19.49
N ARG A 72 -11.12 -15.31 19.80
CA ARG A 72 -10.21 -14.61 18.90
C ARG A 72 -8.90 -15.37 18.73
N VAL A 73 -8.45 -15.55 17.49
CA VAL A 73 -7.12 -16.07 17.14
C VAL A 73 -6.31 -14.95 16.51
N ALA A 74 -5.16 -14.66 17.11
CA ALA A 74 -4.28 -13.58 16.68
C ALA A 74 -3.28 -14.04 15.62
N VAL A 75 -2.52 -15.08 15.94
CA VAL A 75 -1.47 -15.60 15.07
C VAL A 75 -1.47 -17.12 15.09
N VAL A 76 -1.34 -17.73 13.91
CA VAL A 76 -1.12 -19.16 13.70
C VAL A 76 0.26 -19.33 13.06
N MET A 77 1.17 -19.95 13.80
CA MET A 77 2.55 -20.24 13.38
C MET A 77 2.69 -21.74 13.13
N VAL A 78 3.08 -22.13 11.92
CA VAL A 78 3.16 -23.54 11.51
C VAL A 78 4.57 -23.86 11.02
N ASP A 79 5.13 -24.96 11.50
CA ASP A 79 6.45 -25.43 11.10
C ASP A 79 6.55 -25.79 9.60
N ASN A 80 7.64 -25.35 8.97
CA ASN A 80 7.97 -25.70 7.60
C ASN A 80 8.31 -27.18 7.41
N ALA A 81 8.71 -27.89 8.47
CA ALA A 81 9.03 -29.31 8.40
C ALA A 81 7.80 -30.24 8.38
N LEU A 82 6.58 -29.71 8.60
CA LEU A 82 5.35 -30.49 8.45
C LEU A 82 5.09 -30.84 6.97
N PRO A 83 4.40 -31.97 6.69
CA PRO A 83 4.00 -32.32 5.33
C PRO A 83 3.22 -31.19 4.64
N ASP A 84 3.46 -31.01 3.33
CA ASP A 84 2.90 -29.90 2.54
C ASP A 84 1.36 -29.86 2.56
N ASP A 85 0.72 -31.03 2.46
CA ASP A 85 -0.72 -31.22 2.51
C ASP A 85 -1.30 -30.88 3.88
N GLU A 86 -0.70 -31.40 4.96
CA GLU A 86 -1.12 -31.08 6.33
C GLU A 86 -1.00 -29.58 6.64
N ARG A 87 0.08 -28.96 6.20
CA ARG A 87 0.31 -27.52 6.38
C ARG A 87 -0.69 -26.68 5.57
N ALA A 88 -0.98 -27.09 4.34
CA ALA A 88 -1.99 -26.43 3.51
C ALA A 88 -3.38 -26.49 4.17
N ASP A 89 -3.75 -27.63 4.75
CA ASP A 89 -5.01 -27.81 5.47
C ASP A 89 -5.11 -26.91 6.71
N LEU A 90 -4.03 -26.76 7.46
CA LEU A 90 -3.98 -25.83 8.60
C LEU A 90 -4.19 -24.38 8.19
N PHE A 91 -3.47 -23.91 7.15
CA PHE A 91 -3.62 -22.53 6.70
C PHE A 91 -4.99 -22.29 6.04
N ALA A 92 -5.56 -23.28 5.36
CA ALA A 92 -6.92 -23.22 4.85
C ALA A 92 -7.94 -23.11 6.00
N ALA A 93 -7.84 -23.97 7.02
CA ALA A 93 -8.72 -23.92 8.19
C ALA A 93 -8.59 -22.59 8.95
N ALA A 94 -7.37 -22.11 9.18
CA ALA A 94 -7.13 -20.82 9.83
C ALA A 94 -7.76 -19.67 9.02
N ARG A 95 -7.62 -19.68 7.69
CA ARG A 95 -8.19 -18.65 6.80
C ARG A 95 -9.72 -18.65 6.79
N THR A 96 -10.35 -19.82 6.74
CA THR A 96 -11.82 -19.93 6.70
C THR A 96 -12.46 -19.69 8.08
N LEU A 97 -11.88 -20.24 9.14
CA LEU A 97 -12.46 -20.17 10.49
C LEU A 97 -12.09 -18.86 11.22
N HIS A 98 -10.90 -18.32 10.95
CA HIS A 98 -10.33 -17.13 11.61
C HIS A 98 -9.68 -16.19 10.58
N PRO A 99 -10.47 -15.58 9.67
CA PRO A 99 -9.95 -14.82 8.54
C PRO A 99 -9.00 -13.68 8.94
N ASP A 100 -9.21 -13.07 10.09
CA ASP A 100 -8.39 -11.98 10.62
C ASP A 100 -7.05 -12.47 11.20
N ALA A 101 -6.93 -13.75 11.57
CA ALA A 101 -5.72 -14.30 12.14
C ALA A 101 -4.56 -14.17 11.16
N ARG A 102 -3.41 -13.75 11.66
CA ARG A 102 -2.19 -13.76 10.86
C ARG A 102 -1.59 -15.15 10.82
N ARG A 103 -0.98 -15.48 9.70
CA ARG A 103 -0.48 -16.82 9.40
C ARG A 103 1.01 -16.73 9.09
N ALA A 104 1.79 -17.51 9.80
CA ALA A 104 3.25 -17.48 9.76
C ALA A 104 3.82 -18.87 9.49
N LEU A 105 4.82 -18.94 8.62
CA LEU A 105 5.63 -20.14 8.43
C LEU A 105 6.85 -20.09 9.34
N LEU A 106 7.03 -21.07 10.23
CA LEU A 106 8.24 -21.16 11.05
C LEU A 106 9.36 -21.84 10.27
N ILE A 107 10.54 -21.24 10.29
CA ILE A 107 11.74 -21.83 9.68
C ILE A 107 12.91 -21.76 10.66
N GLU A 108 13.88 -22.67 10.50
CA GLU A 108 15.10 -22.66 11.30
C GLU A 108 16.13 -21.65 10.78
N TRP A 109 17.04 -21.24 11.67
CA TRP A 109 18.22 -20.50 11.26
C TRP A 109 19.04 -21.34 10.26
N GLY A 110 19.44 -20.73 9.14
CA GLY A 110 20.19 -21.42 8.09
C GLY A 110 19.33 -22.00 6.97
N ALA A 111 17.99 -21.95 7.09
CA ALA A 111 17.07 -22.42 6.05
C ALA A 111 17.26 -21.73 4.69
N TRP A 112 17.93 -20.58 4.63
CA TRP A 112 18.30 -19.89 3.39
C TRP A 112 19.25 -20.67 2.48
N ALA A 113 19.96 -21.67 3.00
CA ALA A 113 20.78 -22.57 2.19
C ALA A 113 19.91 -23.51 1.32
N ASP A 114 18.66 -23.74 1.71
CA ASP A 114 17.73 -24.60 1.01
C ASP A 114 16.80 -23.80 0.09
N ARG A 115 16.90 -24.06 -1.22
CA ARG A 115 16.01 -23.44 -2.21
C ARG A 115 14.58 -23.94 -2.11
N ALA A 116 14.34 -25.15 -1.61
CA ALA A 116 12.98 -25.66 -1.45
C ALA A 116 12.21 -24.83 -0.42
N THR A 117 12.84 -24.50 0.72
CA THR A 117 12.26 -23.59 1.73
C THR A 117 11.95 -22.21 1.16
N ALA A 118 12.87 -21.61 0.39
CA ALA A 118 12.61 -20.32 -0.26
C ALA A 118 11.42 -20.38 -1.24
N SER A 119 11.31 -21.47 -2.01
CA SER A 119 10.20 -21.70 -2.94
C SER A 119 8.85 -21.88 -2.21
N ALA A 120 8.84 -22.62 -1.11
CA ALA A 120 7.66 -22.82 -0.26
C ALA A 120 7.15 -21.49 0.31
N ILE A 121 8.05 -20.66 0.84
CA ILE A 121 7.71 -19.32 1.36
C ILE A 121 7.09 -18.46 0.25
N LEU A 122 7.75 -18.36 -0.91
CA LEU A 122 7.27 -17.52 -2.02
C LEU A 122 5.91 -17.98 -2.54
N THR A 123 5.71 -19.29 -2.68
CA THR A 123 4.44 -19.87 -3.13
C THR A 123 3.33 -19.56 -2.12
N ALA A 124 3.53 -19.90 -0.85
CA ALA A 124 2.54 -19.70 0.21
C ALA A 124 2.15 -18.23 0.40
N MET A 125 3.12 -17.31 0.31
CA MET A 125 2.86 -15.88 0.41
C MET A 125 2.07 -15.32 -0.79
N SER A 126 2.27 -15.87 -1.98
CA SER A 126 1.69 -15.31 -3.21
C SER A 126 0.24 -15.72 -3.43
N VAL A 127 -0.14 -16.88 -2.88
CA VAL A 127 -1.54 -17.32 -2.82
C VAL A 127 -2.23 -16.93 -1.51
N GLY A 128 -1.57 -16.14 -0.65
CA GLY A 128 -2.13 -15.60 0.59
C GLY A 128 -2.31 -16.60 1.74
N ASP A 129 -1.67 -17.78 1.66
CA ASP A 129 -1.73 -18.79 2.73
C ASP A 129 -0.99 -18.33 3.98
N ILE A 130 0.15 -17.68 3.81
CA ILE A 130 0.89 -17.01 4.89
C ILE A 130 1.05 -15.52 4.63
N ASN A 131 1.17 -14.73 5.69
CA ASN A 131 1.62 -13.35 5.58
C ASN A 131 3.13 -13.34 5.29
N TYR A 132 3.94 -13.98 6.17
CA TYR A 132 5.39 -14.10 6.08
C TYR A 132 5.95 -15.28 6.91
N TYR A 133 7.28 -15.45 6.91
CA TYR A 133 7.97 -16.43 7.76
C TYR A 133 8.49 -15.82 9.08
N VAL A 134 8.69 -16.68 10.08
CA VAL A 134 9.28 -16.36 11.38
C VAL A 134 10.44 -17.32 11.61
N LEU A 135 11.59 -16.81 12.05
CA LEU A 135 12.68 -17.68 12.47
C LEU A 135 12.36 -18.25 13.85
N LYS A 136 12.44 -19.57 14.02
CA LYS A 136 12.27 -20.22 15.32
C LYS A 136 13.32 -19.68 16.31
N PRO A 137 13.02 -19.51 17.60
CA PRO A 137 14.01 -19.08 18.57
C PRO A 137 15.14 -20.10 18.71
N TRP A 138 16.39 -19.66 18.63
CA TRP A 138 17.57 -20.51 18.82
C TRP A 138 18.33 -20.22 20.12
N ILE A 139 17.97 -19.14 20.81
CA ILE A 139 18.45 -18.77 22.14
C ILE A 139 17.28 -18.46 23.06
N GLY A 140 17.54 -18.41 24.37
CA GLY A 140 16.59 -17.81 25.31
C GLY A 140 16.61 -16.28 25.18
N HIS A 141 15.46 -15.63 25.36
CA HIS A 141 15.29 -14.18 25.19
C HIS A 141 15.63 -13.73 23.75
N ASP A 142 15.06 -14.44 22.78
CA ASP A 142 15.31 -14.18 21.37
C ASP A 142 14.52 -12.95 20.89
N GLU A 143 15.15 -11.77 21.02
CA GLU A 143 14.56 -10.49 20.61
C GLU A 143 14.21 -10.43 19.12
N LEU A 144 14.89 -11.21 18.27
CA LEU A 144 14.57 -11.26 16.84
C LEU A 144 13.28 -12.05 16.61
N PHE A 145 13.09 -13.16 17.32
CA PHE A 145 11.82 -13.87 17.36
C PHE A 145 10.70 -12.96 17.89
N HIS A 146 10.90 -12.31 19.05
CA HIS A 146 9.90 -11.43 19.65
C HIS A 146 9.53 -10.25 18.75
N ARG A 147 10.51 -9.55 18.19
CA ARG A 147 10.27 -8.46 17.24
C ARG A 147 9.43 -8.93 16.06
N THR A 148 9.72 -10.11 15.52
CA THR A 148 8.99 -10.65 14.37
C THR A 148 7.55 -10.96 14.75
N VAL A 149 7.33 -11.65 15.87
CA VAL A 149 5.97 -11.95 16.35
C VAL A 149 5.20 -10.66 16.69
N ALA A 150 5.87 -9.64 17.22
CA ALA A 150 5.27 -8.34 17.49
C ALA A 150 4.78 -7.66 16.20
N GLU A 151 5.48 -7.79 15.07
CA GLU A 151 5.00 -7.31 13.76
C GLU A 151 3.68 -8.00 13.39
N PHE A 152 3.57 -9.32 13.54
CA PHE A 152 2.33 -10.08 13.31
C PHE A 152 1.19 -9.64 14.23
N VAL A 153 1.47 -9.49 15.53
CA VAL A 153 0.48 -9.05 16.53
C VAL A 153 0.00 -7.64 16.25
N GLN A 154 0.91 -6.72 15.92
CA GLN A 154 0.58 -5.36 15.53
C GLN A 154 -0.34 -5.37 14.30
N GLU A 155 0.01 -6.14 13.27
CA GLU A 155 -0.82 -6.27 12.08
C GLU A 155 -2.19 -6.89 12.35
N TRP A 156 -2.30 -7.84 13.29
CA TRP A 156 -3.57 -8.43 13.69
C TRP A 156 -4.45 -7.42 14.46
N SER A 157 -3.86 -6.70 15.43
CA SER A 157 -4.58 -5.71 16.25
C SER A 157 -5.19 -4.58 15.41
N ARG A 158 -4.61 -4.28 14.25
CA ARG A 158 -5.14 -3.35 13.23
C ARG A 158 -6.41 -3.82 12.55
N PHE A 159 -6.90 -5.05 12.74
CA PHE A 159 -8.17 -5.54 12.19
C PHE A 159 -9.18 -5.91 13.27
N GLU A 160 -8.76 -5.86 14.54
CA GLU A 160 -9.63 -6.12 15.67
C GLU A 160 -10.73 -5.05 15.83
N VAL A 161 -11.98 -5.47 15.70
CA VAL A 161 -13.19 -4.62 15.69
C VAL A 161 -13.48 -4.04 17.09
N ALA A 162 -13.06 -4.75 18.14
CA ALA A 162 -13.31 -4.37 19.53
C ALA A 162 -12.40 -3.24 20.05
N ASN A 163 -11.27 -2.99 19.38
CA ASN A 163 -10.37 -1.91 19.78
C ASN A 163 -11.01 -0.56 19.48
N LEU A 164 -10.97 0.35 20.46
CA LEU A 164 -11.14 1.77 20.19
C LEU A 164 -10.01 2.16 19.23
N ARG A 165 -10.36 2.32 17.95
CA ARG A 165 -9.41 2.72 16.92
C ARG A 165 -9.02 4.16 17.13
N GLU A 166 -7.87 4.51 16.59
CA GLU A 166 -7.31 5.85 16.63
C GLU A 166 -8.34 6.92 16.21
N VAL A 167 -9.18 6.60 15.21
CA VAL A 167 -10.33 7.40 14.78
C VAL A 167 -11.61 6.54 14.72
N VAL A 168 -12.73 7.05 15.18
CA VAL A 168 -14.06 6.45 15.08
C VAL A 168 -14.96 7.37 14.27
N VAL A 169 -15.50 6.84 13.16
CA VAL A 169 -16.44 7.54 12.27
C VAL A 169 -17.82 6.97 12.53
N ILE A 170 -18.77 7.80 12.93
CA ILE A 170 -20.18 7.42 13.15
C ILE A 170 -21.02 8.16 12.12
N ALA A 171 -21.71 7.40 11.27
CA ALA A 171 -22.55 7.94 10.20
C ALA A 171 -23.60 6.90 9.77
N ALA A 172 -24.63 7.31 9.03
CA ALA A 172 -25.50 6.36 8.34
C ALA A 172 -24.69 5.42 7.42
N GLU A 173 -25.10 4.15 7.31
CA GLU A 173 -24.38 3.11 6.56
C GLU A 173 -24.14 3.51 5.09
N LEU A 174 -25.12 4.16 4.48
CA LEU A 174 -25.11 4.64 3.10
C LEU A 174 -24.69 6.12 2.98
N SER A 175 -24.15 6.74 4.04
CA SER A 175 -23.69 8.13 4.00
C SER A 175 -22.52 8.29 3.04
N VAL A 176 -22.72 9.06 1.96
CA VAL A 176 -21.66 9.38 0.98
C VAL A 176 -20.44 9.96 1.69
N ARG A 177 -20.66 10.98 2.53
CA ARG A 177 -19.58 11.63 3.29
C ARG A 177 -18.88 10.66 4.25
N GLY A 178 -19.64 9.78 4.92
CA GLY A 178 -19.08 8.75 5.78
C GLY A 178 -18.15 7.79 5.02
N GLN A 179 -18.52 7.42 3.79
CA GLN A 179 -17.71 6.57 2.91
C GLN A 179 -16.46 7.29 2.39
N GLU A 180 -16.56 8.58 2.06
CA GLU A 180 -15.42 9.42 1.69
C GLU A 180 -14.40 9.51 2.82
N ILE A 181 -14.83 9.80 4.05
CA ILE A 181 -13.96 9.88 5.22
C ILE A 181 -13.30 8.53 5.50
N ARG A 182 -14.07 7.43 5.44
CA ARG A 182 -13.52 6.07 5.58
C ARG A 182 -12.42 5.82 4.55
N SER A 183 -12.62 6.25 3.32
CA SER A 183 -11.65 6.10 2.23
C SER A 183 -10.42 7.00 2.45
N LEU A 184 -10.60 8.23 2.94
CA LEU A 184 -9.52 9.15 3.30
C LEU A 184 -8.60 8.57 4.38
N LEU A 185 -9.19 8.10 5.48
CA LEU A 185 -8.45 7.51 6.60
C LEU A 185 -7.70 6.25 6.16
N ALA A 186 -8.34 5.40 5.36
CA ALA A 186 -7.71 4.20 4.82
C ALA A 186 -6.50 4.51 3.91
N ARG A 187 -6.62 5.50 3.01
CA ARG A 187 -5.52 5.91 2.11
C ARG A 187 -4.33 6.49 2.87
N ASN A 188 -4.58 7.22 3.95
CA ASN A 188 -3.55 7.78 4.82
C ASN A 188 -3.03 6.79 5.87
N GLY A 189 -3.47 5.53 5.84
CA GLY A 189 -3.03 4.51 6.79
C GLY A 189 -3.44 4.78 8.23
N ILE A 190 -4.43 5.65 8.47
CA ILE A 190 -4.93 6.01 9.80
C ILE A 190 -5.90 4.91 10.26
N PRO A 191 -5.57 4.14 11.32
CA PRO A 191 -6.45 3.11 11.86
C PRO A 191 -7.78 3.72 12.28
N SER A 192 -8.86 3.29 11.64
CA SER A 192 -10.19 3.83 11.89
C SER A 192 -11.26 2.75 12.04
N ALA A 193 -12.32 3.07 12.77
CA ALA A 193 -13.52 2.26 12.88
C ALA A 193 -14.71 3.03 12.32
N PHE A 194 -15.40 2.46 11.33
CA PHE A 194 -16.68 2.98 10.86
C PHE A 194 -17.80 2.28 11.62
N ARG A 195 -18.66 3.05 12.30
CA ARG A 195 -19.81 2.54 13.07
C ARG A 195 -21.08 3.13 12.48
N ALA A 196 -21.93 2.28 11.91
CA ALA A 196 -23.19 2.75 11.35
C ALA A 196 -24.13 3.26 12.46
N SER A 197 -24.80 4.38 12.24
CA SER A 197 -25.83 4.93 13.15
C SER A 197 -26.85 3.86 13.55
N GLY A 198 -27.32 3.93 14.79
CA GLY A 198 -28.27 2.98 15.36
C GLY A 198 -27.71 1.59 15.72
N THR A 199 -26.46 1.26 15.35
CA THR A 199 -25.85 -0.02 15.75
C THR A 199 -25.43 -0.03 17.22
N PRO A 200 -25.39 -1.19 17.91
CA PRO A 200 -24.95 -1.27 19.31
C PRO A 200 -23.55 -0.67 19.53
N LEU A 201 -22.61 -0.92 18.61
CA LEU A 201 -21.27 -0.34 18.68
C LEU A 201 -21.28 1.18 18.52
N ALA A 202 -22.12 1.75 17.64
CA ALA A 202 -22.27 3.20 17.56
C ALA A 202 -22.85 3.77 18.85
N ASN A 203 -23.91 3.17 19.38
CA ASN A 203 -24.57 3.59 20.62
C ASN A 203 -23.63 3.57 21.82
N ASP A 204 -22.82 2.51 21.97
CA ASP A 204 -21.81 2.42 23.04
C ASP A 204 -20.76 3.54 22.94
N ALA A 205 -20.32 3.88 21.72
CA ALA A 205 -19.37 4.97 21.51
C ALA A 205 -20.01 6.33 21.82
N LEU A 206 -21.24 6.55 21.34
CA LEU A 206 -22.04 7.77 21.57
C LEU A 206 -22.32 8.00 23.05
N GLU A 207 -22.71 6.96 23.79
CA GLU A 207 -22.90 7.02 25.24
C GLU A 207 -21.57 7.36 25.96
N PHE A 208 -20.47 6.76 25.51
CA PHE A 208 -19.14 7.02 26.09
C PHE A 208 -18.70 8.48 25.92
N ILE A 209 -18.94 9.09 24.75
CA ILE A 209 -18.57 10.49 24.48
C ILE A 209 -19.67 11.49 24.88
N GLY A 210 -20.86 11.03 25.27
CA GLY A 210 -21.98 11.89 25.66
C GLY A 210 -22.67 12.60 24.49
N GLU A 211 -22.68 11.99 23.30
CA GLU A 211 -23.29 12.57 22.09
C GLU A 211 -24.57 11.83 21.68
N PRO A 212 -25.56 12.52 21.08
CA PRO A 212 -26.68 11.86 20.43
C PRO A 212 -26.26 11.21 19.09
N ASP A 213 -27.10 10.30 18.58
CA ASP A 213 -26.91 9.73 17.24
C ASP A 213 -26.95 10.83 16.17
N PRO A 214 -25.96 10.89 15.24
CA PRO A 214 -25.87 11.95 14.24
C PRO A 214 -26.95 11.84 13.13
N GLY A 215 -27.68 10.73 13.02
CA GLY A 215 -28.65 10.50 11.96
C GLY A 215 -28.00 10.51 10.57
N ASP A 216 -28.40 11.48 9.72
CA ASP A 216 -27.86 11.63 8.36
C ASP A 216 -26.49 12.35 8.31
N ARG A 217 -26.05 12.91 9.44
CA ARG A 217 -24.77 13.61 9.57
C ARG A 217 -23.61 12.65 9.85
N VAL A 218 -22.39 13.17 9.84
CA VAL A 218 -21.17 12.43 10.17
C VAL A 218 -20.55 12.98 11.45
N LEU A 219 -20.23 12.08 12.38
CA LEU A 219 -19.45 12.37 13.57
C LEU A 219 -18.08 11.68 13.44
N VAL A 220 -17.00 12.42 13.71
CA VAL A 220 -15.65 11.86 13.77
C VAL A 220 -15.09 12.09 15.16
N TRP A 221 -14.75 11.01 15.84
CA TRP A 221 -14.19 11.03 17.19
C TRP A 221 -12.78 10.42 17.20
N MET A 222 -11.82 11.10 17.83
CA MET A 222 -10.41 10.70 17.86
C MET A 222 -9.98 10.35 19.29
N PRO A 223 -10.28 9.14 19.80
CA PRO A 223 -9.93 8.75 21.17
C PRO A 223 -8.42 8.76 21.44
N ALA A 224 -7.59 8.50 20.42
CA ALA A 224 -6.14 8.45 20.57
C ALA A 224 -5.48 9.84 20.66
N VAL A 225 -6.18 10.90 20.23
CA VAL A 225 -5.65 12.28 20.16
C VAL A 225 -6.55 13.20 20.97
N GLY A 226 -6.42 13.13 22.30
CA GLY A 226 -7.12 14.04 23.22
C GLY A 226 -8.65 13.90 23.26
N GLY A 227 -9.23 12.94 22.53
CA GLY A 227 -10.68 12.75 22.45
C GLY A 227 -11.40 13.76 21.56
N THR A 228 -10.70 14.40 20.61
CA THR A 228 -11.27 15.41 19.70
C THR A 228 -12.52 14.88 19.02
N LEU A 229 -13.56 15.72 18.97
CA LEU A 229 -14.85 15.40 18.39
C LEU A 229 -15.20 16.43 17.32
N LEU A 230 -15.44 15.96 16.10
CA LEU A 230 -15.79 16.76 14.95
C LEU A 230 -17.18 16.40 14.43
N ARG A 231 -17.95 17.41 14.02
CA ARG A 231 -19.31 17.29 13.48
C ARG A 231 -19.33 17.77 12.05
N ASP A 232 -19.69 16.88 11.13
CA ASP A 232 -19.66 17.09 9.68
C ASP A 232 -18.34 17.71 9.16
N PRO A 233 -17.16 17.20 9.58
CA PRO A 233 -15.91 17.85 9.23
C PRO A 233 -15.56 17.69 7.74
N THR A 234 -14.85 18.68 7.23
CA THR A 234 -14.07 18.63 5.99
C THR A 234 -12.85 17.71 6.14
N ASP A 235 -12.26 17.29 5.03
CA ASP A 235 -11.04 16.47 5.03
C ASP A 235 -9.87 17.20 5.72
N VAL A 236 -9.81 18.52 5.56
CA VAL A 236 -8.81 19.40 6.16
C VAL A 236 -8.96 19.46 7.68
N GLU A 237 -10.17 19.64 8.20
CA GLU A 237 -10.42 19.66 9.64
C GLU A 237 -10.07 18.31 10.29
N ILE A 238 -10.33 17.20 9.61
CA ILE A 238 -9.90 15.87 10.07
C ILE A 238 -8.38 15.79 10.13
N ALA A 239 -7.70 16.23 9.06
CA ALA A 239 -6.25 16.21 8.97
C ALA A 239 -5.61 17.08 10.08
N GLU A 240 -6.10 18.31 10.27
CA GLU A 240 -5.61 19.24 11.30
C GLU A 240 -5.85 18.70 12.71
N ALA A 241 -7.03 18.15 12.99
CA ALA A 241 -7.34 17.52 14.27
C ALA A 241 -6.44 16.30 14.56
N TRP A 242 -5.98 15.62 13.50
CA TRP A 242 -5.02 14.52 13.58
C TRP A 242 -3.55 14.98 13.67
N GLY A 243 -3.28 16.28 13.53
CA GLY A 243 -1.94 16.86 13.57
C GLY A 243 -1.19 16.80 12.23
N VAL A 244 -1.89 16.66 11.11
CA VAL A 244 -1.32 16.70 9.76
C VAL A 244 -1.08 18.17 9.35
N PRO A 245 0.11 18.54 8.87
CA PRO A 245 0.40 19.91 8.43
C PRO A 245 -0.28 20.23 7.08
N THR A 246 -1.38 20.98 7.11
CA THR A 246 -2.17 21.43 5.95
C THR A 246 -1.81 22.84 5.47
N THR A 247 -0.98 23.56 6.23
CA THR A 247 -0.54 24.92 5.96
C THR A 247 0.95 25.07 6.32
N LEU A 248 1.56 26.19 5.93
CA LEU A 248 2.90 26.55 6.36
C LEU A 248 2.88 27.13 7.77
N ALA A 249 3.83 26.68 8.60
CA ALA A 249 3.98 27.18 9.97
C ALA A 249 4.68 28.55 10.06
N SER A 250 5.31 29.02 8.98
CA SER A 250 6.08 30.26 8.92
C SER A 250 5.59 31.16 7.80
N ASP A 251 5.66 32.48 8.01
CA ASP A 251 5.39 33.49 6.99
C ASP A 251 6.45 33.52 5.87
N ASP A 252 7.60 32.86 6.06
CA ASP A 252 8.62 32.70 5.02
C ASP A 252 8.19 31.63 4.01
N THR A 253 7.75 32.11 2.84
CA THR A 253 7.26 31.32 1.71
C THR A 253 8.32 31.06 0.63
N SER A 254 9.60 31.33 0.94
CA SER A 254 10.73 31.07 0.03
C SER A 254 11.41 29.73 0.30
N PHE A 255 11.77 29.00 -0.75
CA PHE A 255 12.38 27.67 -0.69
C PHE A 255 13.50 27.52 -1.72
N ASP A 256 14.50 26.69 -1.41
CA ASP A 256 15.48 26.28 -2.43
C ASP A 256 14.84 25.28 -3.39
N VAL A 257 14.02 24.37 -2.87
CA VAL A 257 13.40 23.28 -3.63
C VAL A 257 11.93 23.11 -3.26
N LEU A 258 11.07 23.13 -4.27
CA LEU A 258 9.67 22.70 -4.16
C LEU A 258 9.52 21.31 -4.79
N VAL A 259 9.12 20.33 -3.99
CA VAL A 259 8.79 18.97 -4.44
C VAL A 259 7.27 18.84 -4.52
N ILE A 260 6.74 18.54 -5.71
CA ILE A 260 5.31 18.38 -5.94
C ILE A 260 4.98 16.89 -6.04
N GLY A 261 4.37 16.35 -4.98
CA GLY A 261 4.04 14.94 -4.80
C GLY A 261 4.92 14.27 -3.74
N ALA A 262 4.31 13.54 -2.80
CA ALA A 262 4.95 12.78 -1.73
C ALA A 262 4.91 11.27 -1.97
N GLY A 263 4.98 10.84 -3.23
CA GLY A 263 5.29 9.45 -3.59
C GLY A 263 6.75 9.08 -3.26
N PRO A 264 7.19 7.84 -3.53
CA PRO A 264 8.54 7.39 -3.20
C PRO A 264 9.66 8.28 -3.77
N GLY A 265 9.50 8.79 -5.00
CA GLY A 265 10.48 9.70 -5.61
C GLY A 265 10.51 11.09 -4.96
N GLY A 266 9.34 11.65 -4.63
CA GLY A 266 9.26 12.94 -3.96
C GLY A 266 9.77 12.89 -2.52
N LEU A 267 9.42 11.84 -1.77
CA LEU A 267 9.98 11.61 -0.43
C LEU A 267 11.49 11.43 -0.45
N ALA A 268 12.03 10.71 -1.44
CA ALA A 268 13.47 10.59 -1.62
C ALA A 268 14.11 11.95 -1.91
N ALA A 269 13.55 12.74 -2.83
CA ALA A 269 14.03 14.10 -3.10
C ALA A 269 14.02 14.97 -1.84
N ALA A 270 12.95 14.89 -1.04
CA ALA A 270 12.82 15.63 0.21
C ALA A 270 13.87 15.23 1.25
N VAL A 271 14.10 13.92 1.45
CA VAL A 271 15.14 13.40 2.35
C VAL A 271 16.51 13.93 1.94
N TYR A 272 16.89 13.73 0.67
CA TYR A 272 18.24 14.06 0.22
C TYR A 272 18.46 15.58 0.18
N ALA A 273 17.53 16.36 -0.37
CA ALA A 273 17.64 17.82 -0.42
C ALA A 273 17.75 18.43 0.99
N SER A 274 16.90 18.01 1.92
CA SER A 274 16.93 18.54 3.29
C SER A 274 18.18 18.09 4.05
N SER A 275 18.63 16.85 3.84
CA SER A 275 19.87 16.35 4.46
C SER A 275 21.13 17.09 3.98
N GLU A 276 21.09 17.66 2.77
CA GLU A 276 22.15 18.48 2.18
C GLU A 276 21.98 19.99 2.49
N GLY A 277 21.00 20.34 3.34
CA GLY A 277 20.80 21.70 3.85
C GLY A 277 19.96 22.61 2.97
N LEU A 278 19.30 22.08 1.93
CA LEU A 278 18.38 22.85 1.10
C LEU A 278 17.05 23.05 1.81
N ARG A 279 16.55 24.29 1.87
CA ARG A 279 15.22 24.58 2.40
C ARG A 279 14.17 24.00 1.46
N THR A 280 13.57 22.87 1.87
CA THR A 280 12.75 22.04 0.99
C THR A 280 11.29 22.06 1.43
N LEU A 281 10.38 22.35 0.50
CA LEU A 281 8.94 22.21 0.66
C LEU A 281 8.42 21.02 -0.15
N VAL A 282 7.64 20.16 0.47
CA VAL A 282 6.89 19.09 -0.19
C VAL A 282 5.41 19.40 -0.14
N VAL A 283 4.76 19.42 -1.31
CA VAL A 283 3.30 19.60 -1.43
C VAL A 283 2.68 18.30 -1.92
N GLU A 284 1.72 17.76 -1.17
CA GLU A 284 0.99 16.54 -1.51
C GLU A 284 -0.51 16.77 -1.44
N ARG A 285 -1.21 16.41 -2.52
CA ARG A 285 -2.66 16.67 -2.67
C ARG A 285 -3.56 15.71 -1.92
N GLU A 286 -3.10 14.48 -1.70
CA GLU A 286 -3.92 13.41 -1.12
C GLU A 286 -3.21 12.78 0.07
N SER A 287 -2.19 11.96 -0.15
CA SER A 287 -1.64 11.14 0.93
C SER A 287 -0.18 10.82 0.69
N ILE A 288 0.58 10.80 1.78
CA ILE A 288 1.98 10.37 1.77
C ILE A 288 2.08 8.96 1.18
N GLY A 289 3.03 8.77 0.26
CA GLY A 289 3.29 7.52 -0.44
C GLY A 289 2.68 7.41 -1.82
N GLY A 290 1.75 8.29 -2.19
CA GLY A 290 1.08 8.26 -3.50
C GLY A 290 0.54 6.87 -3.84
N GLN A 291 0.67 6.45 -5.11
CA GLN A 291 0.24 5.11 -5.54
C GLN A 291 0.93 3.99 -4.77
N ALA A 292 2.22 4.12 -4.49
CA ALA A 292 2.98 3.09 -3.78
C ALA A 292 2.41 2.87 -2.38
N GLY A 293 1.91 3.92 -1.72
CA GLY A 293 1.24 3.87 -0.42
C GLY A 293 0.07 2.89 -0.35
N THR A 294 -0.63 2.70 -1.48
CA THR A 294 -1.77 1.78 -1.59
C THR A 294 -1.38 0.31 -1.74
N SER A 295 -0.09 0.03 -1.98
CA SER A 295 0.40 -1.34 -2.09
C SER A 295 0.27 -2.04 -0.74
N SER A 296 -0.49 -3.13 -0.72
CA SER A 296 -0.59 -3.99 0.45
C SER A 296 0.78 -4.54 0.85
N LEU A 297 1.68 -4.73 -0.12
CA LEU A 297 2.95 -5.39 0.09
C LEU A 297 3.97 -5.20 -1.04
N ILE A 298 5.11 -4.59 -0.72
CA ILE A 298 6.25 -4.41 -1.62
C ILE A 298 7.33 -5.43 -1.25
N ARG A 299 7.52 -6.45 -2.08
CA ARG A 299 8.48 -7.55 -1.84
C ARG A 299 9.85 -7.35 -2.47
N ASN A 300 9.94 -6.46 -3.45
CA ASN A 300 11.12 -6.26 -4.30
C ASN A 300 11.86 -4.95 -3.99
N TYR A 301 11.67 -4.38 -2.80
CA TYR A 301 12.44 -3.24 -2.32
C TYR A 301 13.60 -3.72 -1.44
N LEU A 302 14.83 -3.41 -1.88
CA LEU A 302 16.05 -3.87 -1.21
C LEU A 302 16.10 -3.40 0.25
N GLY A 303 16.52 -4.30 1.15
CA GLY A 303 16.63 -4.02 2.59
C GLY A 303 15.42 -4.46 3.42
N PHE A 304 14.28 -4.76 2.79
CA PHE A 304 13.11 -5.32 3.46
C PHE A 304 12.93 -6.79 3.10
N SER A 305 13.67 -7.67 3.78
CA SER A 305 13.70 -9.12 3.50
C SER A 305 12.35 -9.83 3.65
N ARG A 306 11.43 -9.26 4.43
CA ARG A 306 10.04 -9.70 4.60
C ARG A 306 9.07 -8.77 3.88
N GLY A 307 9.52 -8.06 2.84
CA GLY A 307 8.76 -6.98 2.23
C GLY A 307 8.37 -5.87 3.22
N ILE A 308 7.66 -4.88 2.72
CA ILE A 308 7.15 -3.76 3.50
C ILE A 308 5.83 -3.29 2.90
N ARG A 309 4.88 -2.84 3.71
CA ARG A 309 3.66 -2.19 3.20
C ARG A 309 4.04 -0.87 2.54
N GLY A 310 3.33 -0.52 1.48
CA GLY A 310 3.57 0.73 0.78
C GLY A 310 3.47 1.96 1.69
N SER A 311 2.41 1.99 2.51
CA SER A 311 2.18 3.04 3.50
C SER A 311 3.29 3.13 4.54
N ASP A 312 3.79 1.99 5.05
CA ASP A 312 4.86 1.98 6.05
C ASP A 312 6.19 2.48 5.45
N LEU A 313 6.50 2.13 4.19
CA LEU A 313 7.68 2.65 3.49
C LEU A 313 7.60 4.18 3.36
N ALA A 314 6.44 4.69 2.93
CA ALA A 314 6.22 6.10 2.74
C ALA A 314 6.26 6.89 4.06
N GLN A 315 5.63 6.35 5.12
CA GLN A 315 5.65 6.98 6.44
C GLN A 315 7.05 7.09 7.01
N ARG A 316 7.89 6.06 6.83
CA ARG A 316 9.31 6.11 7.24
C ARG A 316 10.08 7.17 6.45
N GLY A 317 9.84 7.27 5.14
CA GLY A 317 10.44 8.30 4.29
C GLY A 317 10.02 9.72 4.70
N TYR A 318 8.74 9.92 4.99
CA TYR A 318 8.21 11.18 5.52
C TYR A 318 8.87 11.57 6.86
N GLN A 319 8.91 10.65 7.82
CA GLN A 319 9.54 10.88 9.12
C GLN A 319 11.03 11.23 8.96
N GLN A 320 11.73 10.56 8.05
CA GLN A 320 13.13 10.86 7.78
C GLN A 320 13.33 12.26 7.19
N ALA A 321 12.54 12.64 6.18
CA ALA A 321 12.61 13.97 5.58
C ALA A 321 12.25 15.07 6.61
N TRP A 322 11.21 14.83 7.41
CA TRP A 322 10.80 15.74 8.49
C TRP A 322 11.91 15.96 9.52
N VAL A 323 12.59 14.89 9.97
CA VAL A 323 13.73 15.00 10.90
C VAL A 323 14.89 15.81 10.30
N PHE A 324 15.09 15.74 8.98
CA PHE A 324 16.07 16.58 8.28
C PHE A 324 15.62 18.03 8.04
N GLY A 325 14.40 18.39 8.42
CA GLY A 325 13.90 19.77 8.30
C GLY A 325 13.07 20.05 7.04
N ALA A 326 12.64 19.02 6.31
CA ALA A 326 11.70 19.21 5.21
C ALA A 326 10.37 19.78 5.73
N HIS A 327 9.85 20.80 5.02
CA HIS A 327 8.52 21.33 5.24
C HIS A 327 7.51 20.52 4.42
N PHE A 328 6.34 20.24 5.00
CA PHE A 328 5.28 19.50 4.32
C PHE A 328 3.99 20.30 4.37
N VAL A 329 3.32 20.39 3.23
CA VAL A 329 1.94 20.84 3.09
C VAL A 329 1.16 19.71 2.44
N LEU A 330 0.35 19.04 3.25
CA LEU A 330 -0.40 17.85 2.87
C LEU A 330 -1.87 18.20 2.65
N MET A 331 -2.60 17.36 1.91
CA MET A 331 -3.99 17.60 1.52
C MET A 331 -4.18 18.92 0.76
N ARG A 332 -3.20 19.31 -0.06
CA ARG A 332 -3.21 20.55 -0.86
C ARG A 332 -2.62 20.35 -2.25
N THR A 333 -3.20 21.03 -3.22
CA THR A 333 -2.81 20.93 -4.63
C THR A 333 -2.04 22.17 -5.04
N VAL A 334 -0.96 21.99 -5.83
CA VAL A 334 -0.37 23.08 -6.59
C VAL A 334 -1.25 23.32 -7.81
N GLU A 335 -1.91 24.46 -7.87
CA GLU A 335 -2.90 24.80 -8.89
C GLU A 335 -2.26 25.54 -10.07
N HIS A 336 -1.19 26.29 -9.79
CA HIS A 336 -0.46 27.05 -10.78
C HIS A 336 1.04 26.98 -10.50
N LEU A 337 1.83 26.92 -11.57
CA LEU A 337 3.29 26.95 -11.52
C LEU A 337 3.78 27.81 -12.68
N GLU A 338 4.52 28.87 -12.38
CA GLU A 338 5.16 29.72 -13.39
C GLU A 338 6.63 29.92 -13.04
N LYS A 339 7.46 30.12 -14.07
CA LYS A 339 8.85 30.52 -13.89
C LYS A 339 8.98 32.00 -14.24
N SER A 340 9.44 32.81 -13.30
CA SER A 340 9.63 34.26 -13.45
C SER A 340 10.87 34.72 -12.69
N ASP A 341 11.62 35.67 -13.26
CA ASP A 341 12.81 36.28 -12.64
C ASP A 341 13.87 35.27 -12.11
N GLY A 342 14.00 34.10 -12.77
CA GLY A 342 14.96 33.06 -12.38
C GLY A 342 14.47 32.10 -11.29
N GLU A 343 13.27 32.31 -10.74
CA GLU A 343 12.64 31.47 -9.74
C GLU A 343 11.28 30.92 -10.22
N PHE A 344 10.74 29.97 -9.48
CA PHE A 344 9.40 29.42 -9.69
C PHE A 344 8.44 30.01 -8.67
N ARG A 345 7.28 30.47 -9.13
CA ARG A 345 6.13 30.81 -8.28
C ARG A 345 5.09 29.73 -8.40
N ALA A 346 4.67 29.19 -7.26
CA ALA A 346 3.64 28.17 -7.19
C ALA A 346 2.48 28.64 -6.31
N VAL A 347 1.26 28.50 -6.81
CA VAL A 347 0.04 28.74 -6.04
C VAL A 347 -0.44 27.42 -5.46
N ILE A 348 -0.44 27.33 -4.13
CA ILE A 348 -0.93 26.17 -3.38
C ILE A 348 -2.33 26.51 -2.87
N GLY A 349 -3.33 25.70 -3.24
CA GLY A 349 -4.73 25.94 -2.89
C GLY A 349 -4.92 26.17 -1.39
N ASP A 350 -5.77 27.13 -1.01
CA ASP A 350 -6.06 27.55 0.38
C ASP A 350 -4.86 27.88 1.30
N VAL A 351 -3.63 27.87 0.78
CA VAL A 351 -2.39 28.21 1.50
C VAL A 351 -1.81 29.51 0.96
N GLY A 352 -1.77 29.68 -0.36
CA GLY A 352 -1.27 30.88 -1.03
C GLY A 352 -0.05 30.62 -1.90
N GLU A 353 0.70 31.69 -2.18
CA GLU A 353 1.85 31.67 -3.09
C GLU A 353 3.14 31.32 -2.34
N VAL A 354 3.96 30.46 -2.96
CA VAL A 354 5.32 30.15 -2.53
C VAL A 354 6.31 30.34 -3.69
N THR A 355 7.56 30.63 -3.35
CA THR A 355 8.66 30.74 -4.31
C THR A 355 9.65 29.62 -4.12
N ALA A 356 10.22 29.12 -5.22
CA ALA A 356 11.25 28.09 -5.19
C ALA A 356 12.30 28.31 -6.29
N ARG A 357 13.58 28.09 -5.98
CA ARG A 357 14.67 28.21 -6.95
C ARG A 357 14.75 27.02 -7.91
N ALA A 358 14.31 25.85 -7.46
CA ALA A 358 14.16 24.64 -8.26
C ALA A 358 12.86 23.90 -7.91
N VAL A 359 12.33 23.15 -8.86
CA VAL A 359 11.09 22.36 -8.66
C VAL A 359 11.31 20.91 -9.09
N VAL A 360 10.81 19.97 -8.30
CA VAL A 360 10.79 18.53 -8.62
C VAL A 360 9.35 18.06 -8.76
N LEU A 361 8.94 17.71 -9.97
CA LEU A 361 7.68 17.05 -10.26
C LEU A 361 7.80 15.55 -9.93
N ALA A 362 7.12 15.14 -8.87
CA ALA A 362 7.06 13.76 -8.39
C ALA A 362 5.60 13.26 -8.25
N THR A 363 4.71 13.76 -9.13
CA THR A 363 3.25 13.55 -9.08
C THR A 363 2.80 12.14 -9.47
N GLY A 364 3.70 11.33 -10.02
CA GLY A 364 3.44 9.93 -10.38
C GLY A 364 2.36 9.78 -11.46
N VAL A 365 1.54 8.73 -11.34
CA VAL A 365 0.46 8.37 -12.27
C VAL A 365 -0.75 7.82 -11.53
N THR A 366 -1.89 7.75 -12.21
CA THR A 366 -3.07 7.01 -11.76
C THR A 366 -3.27 5.78 -12.66
N TYR A 367 -3.28 4.58 -12.08
CA TYR A 367 -3.62 3.36 -12.83
C TYR A 367 -5.11 3.34 -13.20
N ARG A 368 -5.41 2.86 -14.40
CA ARG A 368 -6.79 2.59 -14.80
C ARG A 368 -7.29 1.34 -14.06
N ARG A 369 -8.47 1.45 -13.45
CA ARG A 369 -9.13 0.39 -12.66
C ARG A 369 -10.14 -0.39 -13.51
N LEU A 370 -10.41 -1.64 -13.12
CA LEU A 370 -11.52 -2.42 -13.72
C LEU A 370 -12.89 -1.93 -13.24
N ASN A 371 -12.96 -1.29 -12.08
CA ASN A 371 -14.19 -0.85 -11.41
C ASN A 371 -15.13 -2.00 -11.03
N VAL A 372 -14.56 -3.11 -10.55
CA VAL A 372 -15.29 -4.29 -10.06
C VAL A 372 -15.10 -4.39 -8.54
N PRO A 373 -16.08 -3.97 -7.71
CA PRO A 373 -15.90 -3.84 -6.25
C PRO A 373 -15.49 -5.13 -5.53
N SER A 374 -15.95 -6.29 -6.02
CA SER A 374 -15.60 -7.60 -5.47
C SER A 374 -14.11 -7.92 -5.64
N LEU A 375 -13.50 -7.51 -6.76
CA LEU A 375 -12.09 -7.71 -7.06
C LEU A 375 -11.17 -6.69 -6.38
N GLU A 376 -11.63 -5.45 -6.18
CA GLU A 376 -10.84 -4.44 -5.45
C GLU A 376 -10.56 -4.88 -3.99
N LYS A 377 -11.45 -5.66 -3.39
CA LYS A 377 -11.24 -6.26 -2.06
C LYS A 377 -10.13 -7.32 -2.02
N LEU A 378 -9.76 -7.87 -3.18
CA LEU A 378 -8.78 -8.94 -3.32
C LEU A 378 -7.41 -8.45 -3.83
N MET A 379 -7.19 -7.14 -3.85
CA MET A 379 -5.88 -6.56 -4.21
C MET A 379 -4.75 -7.11 -3.32
N GLY A 380 -3.70 -7.62 -3.98
CA GLY A 380 -2.57 -8.28 -3.32
C GLY A 380 -2.85 -9.71 -2.83
N ASN A 381 -4.10 -10.18 -2.91
CA ASN A 381 -4.54 -11.53 -2.60
C ASN A 381 -5.05 -12.23 -3.87
N GLY A 382 -4.24 -12.18 -4.92
CA GLY A 382 -4.57 -12.74 -6.24
C GLY A 382 -4.98 -11.70 -7.30
N VAL A 383 -5.23 -10.44 -6.95
CA VAL A 383 -5.47 -9.35 -7.92
C VAL A 383 -4.32 -8.33 -7.88
N TYR A 384 -3.72 -8.02 -9.04
CA TYR A 384 -2.50 -7.22 -9.16
C TYR A 384 -2.62 -6.17 -10.28
N TYR A 385 -2.10 -4.97 -10.05
CA TYR A 385 -2.04 -3.87 -11.02
C TYR A 385 -0.59 -3.68 -11.49
N GLY A 386 -0.13 -4.63 -12.32
CA GLY A 386 1.27 -4.82 -12.70
C GLY A 386 1.67 -6.29 -12.54
N ALA A 387 2.64 -6.76 -13.32
CA ALA A 387 3.16 -8.13 -13.23
C ALA A 387 4.63 -8.10 -12.81
N SER A 388 4.89 -8.44 -11.55
CA SER A 388 6.26 -8.58 -11.03
C SER A 388 6.76 -10.03 -11.11
N VAL A 389 8.09 -10.21 -11.13
CA VAL A 389 8.72 -11.53 -11.11
C VAL A 389 8.35 -12.32 -9.86
N SER A 390 8.20 -11.64 -8.72
CA SER A 390 7.85 -12.25 -7.44
C SER A 390 6.44 -12.85 -7.46
N GLU A 391 5.45 -12.15 -8.04
CA GLU A 391 4.09 -12.67 -8.18
C GLU A 391 4.03 -13.83 -9.18
N ALA A 392 4.80 -13.75 -10.28
CA ALA A 392 4.88 -14.81 -11.27
C ALA A 392 5.46 -16.12 -10.68
N HIS A 393 6.52 -16.05 -9.87
CA HIS A 393 7.06 -17.20 -9.15
C HIS A 393 6.05 -17.82 -8.19
N GLY A 394 5.27 -16.99 -7.54
CA GLY A 394 4.25 -17.43 -6.60
C GLY A 394 3.05 -18.14 -7.20
N LEU A 395 2.84 -18.02 -8.52
CA LEU A 395 1.80 -18.70 -9.28
C LEU A 395 2.33 -19.94 -10.02
N MET A 396 3.44 -20.52 -9.56
CA MET A 396 4.00 -21.73 -10.16
C MET A 396 2.98 -22.86 -10.19
N ASN A 397 2.74 -23.43 -11.38
CA ASN A 397 1.73 -24.45 -11.65
C ASN A 397 0.26 -24.05 -11.35
N ARG A 398 -0.04 -22.74 -11.29
CA ARG A 398 -1.38 -22.16 -11.09
C ARG A 398 -1.91 -21.49 -12.34
N ASP A 399 -3.19 -21.11 -12.37
CA ASP A 399 -3.79 -20.41 -13.50
C ASP A 399 -3.84 -18.90 -13.28
N ALA A 400 -3.37 -18.14 -14.27
CA ALA A 400 -3.32 -16.68 -14.23
C ALA A 400 -4.11 -16.04 -15.38
N CYS A 401 -4.67 -14.87 -15.15
CA CYS A 401 -5.33 -14.05 -16.16
C CYS A 401 -4.63 -12.70 -16.26
N VAL A 402 -4.38 -12.22 -17.48
CA VAL A 402 -3.89 -10.88 -17.77
C VAL A 402 -4.96 -10.12 -18.53
N VAL A 403 -5.33 -8.92 -18.08
CA VAL A 403 -6.29 -8.04 -18.75
C VAL A 403 -5.57 -6.87 -19.40
N GLY A 404 -5.56 -6.80 -20.72
CA GLY A 404 -4.96 -5.68 -21.45
C GLY A 404 -4.49 -6.06 -22.86
N GLY A 405 -4.60 -5.14 -23.82
CA GLY A 405 -4.26 -5.38 -25.23
C GLY A 405 -2.96 -4.75 -25.71
N GLY A 406 -2.20 -4.08 -24.83
CA GLY A 406 -0.95 -3.38 -25.21
C GLY A 406 0.31 -4.21 -24.93
N ASN A 407 1.47 -3.67 -25.34
CA ASN A 407 2.77 -4.33 -25.17
C ASN A 407 3.06 -4.80 -23.74
N SER A 408 2.73 -4.00 -22.72
CA SER A 408 2.96 -4.37 -21.32
C SER A 408 2.17 -5.63 -20.91
N ALA A 409 0.94 -5.78 -21.42
CA ALA A 409 0.15 -6.99 -21.18
C ALA A 409 0.76 -8.19 -21.89
N GLY A 410 1.21 -8.05 -23.15
CA GLY A 410 1.85 -9.13 -23.89
C GLY A 410 3.15 -9.61 -23.23
N GLN A 411 3.98 -8.68 -22.76
CA GLN A 411 5.19 -9.01 -21.99
C GLN A 411 4.87 -9.73 -20.67
N ALA A 412 3.83 -9.29 -19.96
CA ALA A 412 3.37 -9.93 -18.73
C ALA A 412 2.89 -11.38 -18.98
N VAL A 413 2.11 -11.60 -20.03
CA VAL A 413 1.63 -12.94 -20.43
C VAL A 413 2.80 -13.88 -20.69
N LEU A 414 3.75 -13.48 -21.53
CA LEU A 414 4.92 -14.30 -21.86
C LEU A 414 5.84 -14.54 -20.66
N HIS A 415 5.85 -13.61 -19.70
CA HIS A 415 6.58 -13.78 -18.46
C HIS A 415 5.89 -14.83 -17.56
N LEU A 416 4.58 -14.70 -17.36
CA LEU A 416 3.77 -15.60 -16.53
C LEU A 416 3.70 -17.02 -17.12
N ALA A 417 3.66 -17.15 -18.44
CA ALA A 417 3.60 -18.44 -19.15
C ALA A 417 4.79 -19.36 -18.82
N ARG A 418 5.91 -18.81 -18.32
CA ARG A 418 7.08 -19.59 -17.90
C ARG A 418 6.88 -20.32 -16.55
N TYR A 419 5.88 -19.93 -15.77
CA TYR A 419 5.67 -20.40 -14.40
C TYR A 419 4.27 -21.00 -14.20
N CYS A 420 3.26 -20.39 -14.81
CA CYS A 420 1.86 -20.77 -14.65
C CYS A 420 1.51 -22.04 -15.46
N ARG A 421 0.52 -22.80 -14.96
CA ARG A 421 -0.06 -23.94 -15.68
C ARG A 421 -0.80 -23.48 -16.94
N GLN A 422 -1.58 -22.40 -16.83
CA GLN A 422 -2.25 -21.72 -17.94
C GLN A 422 -2.24 -20.21 -17.72
N VAL A 423 -2.17 -19.44 -18.81
CA VAL A 423 -2.31 -17.98 -18.80
C VAL A 423 -3.41 -17.55 -19.77
N LEU A 424 -4.45 -16.93 -19.25
CA LEU A 424 -5.52 -16.35 -20.05
C LEU A 424 -5.26 -14.87 -20.32
N LEU A 425 -5.15 -14.48 -21.58
CA LEU A 425 -5.06 -13.08 -22.00
C LEU A 425 -6.45 -12.57 -22.41
N VAL A 426 -7.03 -11.69 -21.61
CA VAL A 426 -8.33 -11.07 -21.87
C VAL A 426 -8.14 -9.69 -22.48
N ILE A 427 -8.76 -9.47 -23.64
CA ILE A 427 -8.74 -8.18 -24.34
C ILE A 427 -10.16 -7.73 -24.71
N ARG A 428 -10.40 -6.42 -24.61
CA ARG A 428 -11.67 -5.80 -25.03
C ARG A 428 -11.79 -5.70 -26.55
N GLY A 429 -10.68 -5.56 -27.25
CA GLY A 429 -10.61 -5.49 -28.71
C GLY A 429 -10.90 -6.83 -29.37
N GLU A 430 -11.09 -6.81 -30.69
CA GLU A 430 -11.35 -8.04 -31.46
C GLU A 430 -10.09 -8.87 -31.67
N ASP A 431 -8.91 -8.23 -31.65
CA ASP A 431 -7.61 -8.88 -31.77
C ASP A 431 -6.51 -8.04 -31.09
N LEU A 432 -5.28 -8.58 -31.08
CA LEU A 432 -4.09 -7.94 -30.50
C LEU A 432 -3.41 -6.94 -31.45
N THR A 433 -3.72 -6.97 -32.74
CA THR A 433 -2.98 -6.25 -33.80
C THR A 433 -3.14 -4.74 -33.72
N ALA A 434 -4.26 -4.27 -33.14
CA ALA A 434 -4.54 -2.84 -33.01
C ALA A 434 -3.55 -2.09 -32.08
N SER A 435 -2.95 -2.76 -31.09
CA SER A 435 -2.14 -2.11 -30.06
C SER A 435 -0.91 -2.87 -29.58
N MET A 436 -0.76 -4.14 -29.95
CA MET A 436 0.38 -4.96 -29.56
C MET A 436 1.37 -5.11 -30.73
N SER A 437 2.66 -5.04 -30.42
CA SER A 437 3.72 -5.25 -31.40
C SER A 437 3.71 -6.66 -31.96
N LYS A 438 3.93 -6.79 -33.27
CA LYS A 438 3.87 -8.06 -34.02
C LYS A 438 4.68 -9.20 -33.37
N TYR A 439 5.89 -8.93 -32.88
CA TYR A 439 6.74 -9.95 -32.26
C TYR A 439 6.13 -10.54 -30.96
N LEU A 440 5.38 -9.73 -30.19
CA LEU A 440 4.70 -10.21 -28.99
C LEU A 440 3.50 -11.09 -29.35
N ILE A 441 2.76 -10.70 -30.39
CA ILE A 441 1.65 -11.50 -30.92
C ILE A 441 2.20 -12.87 -31.36
N ASP A 442 3.27 -12.89 -32.14
CA ASP A 442 3.89 -14.13 -32.62
C ASP A 442 4.41 -15.02 -31.47
N ALA A 443 4.99 -14.41 -30.44
CA ALA A 443 5.43 -15.14 -29.25
C ALA A 443 4.27 -15.68 -28.41
N ILE A 444 3.14 -14.96 -28.35
CA ILE A 444 1.92 -15.39 -27.65
C ILE A 444 1.27 -16.55 -28.40
N ASP A 445 1.16 -16.46 -29.72
CA ASP A 445 0.59 -17.51 -30.56
C ASP A 445 1.42 -18.80 -30.52
N ALA A 446 2.74 -18.69 -30.29
CA ALA A 446 3.65 -19.82 -30.14
C ALA A 446 3.67 -20.44 -28.73
N ALA A 447 2.97 -19.85 -27.74
CA ALA A 447 3.00 -20.33 -26.36
C ALA A 447 1.85 -21.32 -26.08
N ASP A 448 2.20 -22.60 -25.87
CA ASP A 448 1.23 -23.70 -25.74
C ASP A 448 0.26 -23.58 -24.54
N ASN A 449 0.63 -22.80 -23.52
CA ASN A 449 -0.16 -22.60 -22.30
C ASN A 449 -0.80 -21.20 -22.21
N VAL A 450 -0.85 -20.47 -23.33
CA VAL A 450 -1.50 -19.15 -23.39
C VAL A 450 -2.78 -19.26 -24.22
N THR A 451 -3.88 -18.75 -23.67
CA THR A 451 -5.15 -18.64 -24.39
C THR A 451 -5.55 -17.18 -24.49
N VAL A 452 -5.91 -16.70 -25.69
CA VAL A 452 -6.44 -15.35 -25.89
C VAL A 452 -7.97 -15.38 -25.89
N ARG A 453 -8.59 -14.50 -25.10
CA ARG A 453 -10.02 -14.22 -25.07
C ARG A 453 -10.27 -12.79 -25.53
N ALA A 454 -10.60 -12.68 -26.82
CA ALA A 454 -10.94 -11.42 -27.44
C ALA A 454 -12.37 -10.99 -27.15
N SER A 455 -12.67 -9.70 -27.43
CA SER A 455 -13.99 -9.11 -27.26
C SER A 455 -14.58 -9.38 -25.87
N SER A 456 -13.76 -9.44 -24.83
CA SER A 456 -14.15 -9.89 -23.50
C SER A 456 -13.73 -8.90 -22.43
N GLU A 457 -14.48 -8.85 -21.33
CA GLU A 457 -14.11 -8.07 -20.15
C GLU A 457 -14.44 -8.80 -18.85
N VAL A 458 -13.66 -8.50 -17.80
CA VAL A 458 -13.91 -9.01 -16.45
C VAL A 458 -15.01 -8.15 -15.81
N VAL A 459 -16.08 -8.79 -15.34
CA VAL A 459 -17.26 -8.11 -14.77
C VAL A 459 -17.53 -8.46 -13.29
N ASP A 460 -17.05 -9.61 -12.82
CA ASP A 460 -17.09 -10.01 -11.42
C ASP A 460 -15.92 -10.95 -11.07
N GLY A 461 -15.72 -11.22 -9.79
CA GLY A 461 -14.86 -12.29 -9.29
C GLY A 461 -14.92 -12.39 -7.78
N GLY A 462 -14.21 -13.35 -7.21
CA GLY A 462 -14.26 -13.56 -5.78
C GLY A 462 -13.56 -14.81 -5.29
N GLY A 463 -13.68 -15.04 -3.99
CA GLY A 463 -13.19 -16.22 -3.28
C GLY A 463 -13.11 -15.97 -1.79
N ASP A 464 -12.74 -17.01 -1.04
CA ASP A 464 -12.59 -16.94 0.42
C ASP A 464 -11.22 -16.33 0.80
N GLY A 465 -11.21 -15.01 1.00
CA GLY A 465 -10.03 -14.23 1.40
C GLY A 465 -8.93 -14.07 0.33
N ARG A 466 -9.08 -14.73 -0.82
CA ARG A 466 -8.21 -14.62 -1.99
C ARG A 466 -9.01 -14.85 -3.28
N LEU A 467 -8.42 -14.51 -4.43
CA LEU A 467 -8.99 -14.83 -5.73
C LEU A 467 -9.08 -16.35 -5.94
N GLN A 468 -10.26 -16.83 -6.31
CA GLN A 468 -10.51 -18.24 -6.66
C GLN A 468 -11.32 -18.37 -7.95
N ARG A 469 -12.11 -17.35 -8.29
CA ARG A 469 -12.91 -17.29 -9.51
C ARG A 469 -12.97 -15.89 -10.09
N MET A 470 -13.21 -15.81 -11.39
CA MET A 470 -13.59 -14.58 -12.08
C MET A 470 -14.72 -14.84 -13.07
N THR A 471 -15.46 -13.79 -13.42
CA THR A 471 -16.54 -13.81 -14.39
C THR A 471 -16.17 -12.90 -15.55
N LEU A 472 -16.14 -13.49 -16.76
CA LEU A 472 -15.94 -12.78 -18.01
C LEU A 472 -17.28 -12.54 -18.68
N ARG A 473 -17.42 -11.40 -19.32
CA ARG A 473 -18.53 -11.09 -20.23
C ARG A 473 -17.99 -10.94 -21.65
N ASP A 474 -18.57 -11.68 -22.57
CA ASP A 474 -18.39 -11.46 -24.00
C ASP A 474 -19.12 -10.17 -24.39
N ARG A 475 -18.39 -9.20 -24.95
CA ARG A 475 -18.88 -7.86 -25.29
C ARG A 475 -19.75 -7.85 -26.56
N LYS A 476 -19.72 -8.91 -27.37
CA LYS A 476 -20.53 -9.03 -28.59
C LYS A 476 -21.89 -9.64 -28.28
N THR A 477 -21.92 -10.67 -27.44
CA THR A 477 -23.12 -11.46 -27.14
C THR A 477 -23.75 -11.10 -25.80
N GLY A 478 -23.00 -10.50 -24.88
CA GLY A 478 -23.41 -10.25 -23.51
C GLY A 478 -23.38 -11.50 -22.62
N ALA A 479 -22.97 -12.66 -23.14
CA ALA A 479 -22.90 -13.89 -22.37
C ALA A 479 -21.83 -13.81 -21.28
N GLU A 480 -22.16 -14.30 -20.09
CA GLU A 480 -21.25 -14.34 -18.94
C GLU A 480 -20.80 -15.77 -18.64
N GLU A 481 -19.51 -15.93 -18.39
CA GLU A 481 -18.87 -17.20 -18.03
C GLU A 481 -18.06 -17.00 -16.75
N THR A 482 -18.30 -17.84 -15.73
CA THR A 482 -17.52 -17.86 -14.50
C THR A 482 -16.54 -19.03 -14.52
N MET A 483 -15.27 -18.77 -14.22
CA MET A 483 -14.21 -19.77 -14.26
C MET A 483 -13.24 -19.65 -13.07
N PRO A 484 -12.61 -20.75 -12.65
CA PRO A 484 -11.59 -20.72 -11.61
C PRO A 484 -10.35 -19.97 -12.10
N ILE A 485 -9.75 -19.17 -11.21
CA ILE A 485 -8.48 -18.47 -11.48
C ILE A 485 -7.76 -18.19 -10.18
N ASP A 486 -6.42 -18.32 -10.18
CA ASP A 486 -5.60 -18.10 -8.98
C ASP A 486 -4.98 -16.68 -8.96
N GLY A 487 -4.77 -16.07 -10.13
CA GLY A 487 -4.19 -14.73 -10.28
C GLY A 487 -4.82 -13.90 -11.38
N LEU A 488 -5.00 -12.60 -11.16
CA LEU A 488 -5.52 -11.62 -12.11
C LEU A 488 -4.59 -10.40 -12.16
N PHE A 489 -4.03 -10.12 -13.33
CA PHE A 489 -3.09 -9.04 -13.59
C PHE A 489 -3.72 -8.00 -14.51
N VAL A 490 -3.98 -6.80 -13.99
CA VAL A 490 -4.65 -5.72 -14.70
C VAL A 490 -3.61 -4.81 -15.36
N MET A 491 -3.52 -4.88 -16.68
CA MET A 491 -2.50 -4.25 -17.54
C MET A 491 -3.16 -3.28 -18.55
N ILE A 492 -4.09 -2.44 -18.09
CA ILE A 492 -4.88 -1.52 -18.93
C ILE A 492 -4.34 -0.07 -18.97
N GLY A 493 -3.15 0.14 -18.42
CA GLY A 493 -2.39 1.40 -18.51
C GLY A 493 -2.57 2.34 -17.31
N ALA A 494 -1.81 3.42 -17.33
CA ALA A 494 -1.81 4.49 -16.35
C ALA A 494 -1.83 5.86 -17.05
N VAL A 495 -2.32 6.89 -16.35
CA VAL A 495 -2.43 8.26 -16.87
C VAL A 495 -1.65 9.19 -15.93
N PRO A 496 -0.72 10.02 -16.45
CA PRO A 496 -0.07 11.05 -15.66
C PRO A 496 -1.02 12.25 -15.45
N GLY A 497 -1.01 12.84 -14.25
CA GLY A 497 -1.84 14.03 -13.94
C GLY A 497 -1.10 15.32 -14.25
N THR A 498 -0.79 15.56 -15.53
CA THR A 498 0.12 16.62 -16.01
C THR A 498 -0.59 17.76 -16.75
N GLU A 499 -1.92 17.71 -16.85
CA GLU A 499 -2.71 18.65 -17.64
C GLU A 499 -2.59 20.10 -17.16
N TRP A 500 -2.38 20.29 -15.85
CA TRP A 500 -2.23 21.60 -15.19
C TRP A 500 -0.86 22.26 -15.40
N LEU A 501 0.14 21.50 -15.89
CA LEU A 501 1.48 22.04 -16.09
C LEU A 501 1.49 23.11 -17.21
N PRO A 502 2.45 24.05 -17.20
CA PRO A 502 2.60 25.03 -18.26
C PRO A 502 2.87 24.41 -19.64
N GLU A 503 2.45 25.07 -20.71
CA GLU A 503 2.69 24.63 -22.10
C GLU A 503 4.19 24.46 -22.42
N GLY A 504 5.05 25.24 -21.77
CA GLY A 504 6.51 25.13 -21.90
C GLY A 504 7.10 23.82 -21.36
N VAL A 505 6.32 23.00 -20.65
CA VAL A 505 6.74 21.68 -20.16
C VAL A 505 6.28 20.60 -21.15
N ALA A 506 7.19 20.17 -22.01
CA ALA A 506 6.91 19.21 -23.07
C ALA A 506 6.48 17.84 -22.54
N ARG A 507 5.54 17.22 -23.26
CA ARG A 507 4.94 15.92 -22.90
C ARG A 507 4.90 15.02 -24.12
N ASP A 508 5.02 13.71 -23.88
CA ASP A 508 4.77 12.72 -24.92
C ASP A 508 3.27 12.66 -25.30
N PRO A 509 2.88 11.97 -26.40
CA PRO A 509 1.48 11.86 -26.81
C PRO A 509 0.54 11.19 -25.79
N ARG A 510 1.08 10.58 -24.72
CA ARG A 510 0.32 9.95 -23.63
C ARG A 510 0.29 10.85 -22.38
N GLY A 511 0.85 12.06 -22.45
CA GLY A 511 0.86 13.07 -21.38
C GLY A 511 2.05 12.98 -20.43
N PHE A 512 3.03 12.09 -20.63
CA PHE A 512 4.18 11.96 -19.72
C PHE A 512 5.21 13.05 -19.97
N VAL A 513 5.82 13.58 -18.91
CA VAL A 513 6.79 14.68 -19.01
C VAL A 513 8.08 14.20 -19.68
N LEU A 514 8.55 14.95 -20.68
CA LEU A 514 9.84 14.71 -21.33
C LEU A 514 10.98 15.27 -20.47
N THR A 515 12.10 14.56 -20.42
CA THR A 515 13.29 14.96 -19.64
C THR A 515 14.57 14.57 -20.35
N GLY A 516 15.70 15.19 -19.97
CA GLY A 516 17.01 14.78 -20.44
C GLY A 516 17.09 14.75 -21.97
N SER A 517 17.57 13.66 -22.56
CA SER A 517 17.70 13.56 -24.02
C SER A 517 16.41 13.80 -24.79
N ASP A 518 15.26 13.40 -24.25
CA ASP A 518 13.97 13.58 -24.91
C ASP A 518 13.53 15.05 -24.85
N ALA A 519 13.80 15.73 -23.74
CA ALA A 519 13.60 17.19 -23.64
C ALA A 519 14.57 17.95 -24.56
N ALA A 520 15.81 17.46 -24.72
CA ALA A 520 16.82 18.07 -25.60
C ALA A 520 16.43 18.02 -27.08
N ALA A 521 15.67 16.99 -27.48
CA ALA A 521 15.18 16.82 -28.85
C ALA A 521 13.90 17.63 -29.13
N ASP A 522 13.26 18.17 -28.09
CA ASP A 522 12.04 18.95 -28.21
C ASP A 522 12.34 20.42 -28.58
N PRO A 523 11.58 21.05 -29.49
CA PRO A 523 11.78 22.46 -29.87
C PRO A 523 11.66 23.46 -28.71
N LEU A 524 11.02 23.09 -27.60
CA LEU A 524 10.87 23.95 -26.42
C LEU A 524 12.16 24.09 -25.59
N TRP A 525 13.20 23.31 -25.86
CA TRP A 525 14.49 23.51 -25.21
C TRP A 525 15.31 24.59 -25.92
N HIS A 526 15.65 25.66 -25.20
CA HIS A 526 16.30 26.85 -25.77
C HIS A 526 17.70 27.15 -25.19
N GLU A 527 18.19 26.33 -24.26
CA GLU A 527 19.49 26.56 -23.61
C GLU A 527 20.67 26.11 -24.47
N ASN A 528 21.79 26.83 -24.35
CA ASN A 528 23.06 26.51 -25.02
C ASN A 528 23.84 25.37 -24.32
N ARG A 529 23.12 24.45 -23.69
CA ARG A 529 23.64 23.23 -23.05
C ARG A 529 22.60 22.13 -23.16
N PRO A 530 22.97 20.84 -23.10
CA PRO A 530 21.98 19.80 -22.93
C PRO A 530 21.27 19.93 -21.57
N PRO A 531 19.99 19.55 -21.47
CA PRO A 531 19.30 19.37 -20.20
C PRO A 531 19.96 18.26 -19.39
N GLN A 532 19.91 18.38 -18.06
CA GLN A 532 20.32 17.30 -17.17
C GLN A 532 19.35 16.11 -17.28
N PRO A 533 19.74 14.87 -16.89
CA PRO A 533 18.94 13.66 -17.09
C PRO A 533 17.47 13.73 -16.62
N TYR A 534 17.18 14.44 -15.52
CA TYR A 534 15.82 14.60 -15.00
C TYR A 534 15.23 15.99 -15.24
N GLU A 535 15.97 16.87 -15.92
CA GLU A 535 15.52 18.23 -16.22
C GLU A 535 14.52 18.19 -17.40
N THR A 536 13.43 18.93 -17.26
CA THR A 536 12.39 19.07 -18.29
C THR A 536 12.82 20.07 -19.36
N THR A 537 11.93 20.42 -20.29
CA THR A 537 12.16 21.52 -21.24
C THR A 537 12.24 22.91 -20.57
N VAL A 538 11.89 23.02 -19.28
CA VAL A 538 12.04 24.24 -18.48
C VAL A 538 13.24 24.08 -17.55
N PRO A 539 14.31 24.89 -17.69
CA PRO A 539 15.50 24.76 -16.84
C PRO A 539 15.19 24.94 -15.36
N GLY A 540 15.75 24.08 -14.50
CA GLY A 540 15.47 24.08 -13.06
C GLY A 540 14.14 23.42 -12.64
N LEU A 541 13.30 23.03 -13.60
CA LEU A 541 12.15 22.16 -13.37
C LEU A 541 12.56 20.73 -13.74
N PHE A 542 12.52 19.84 -12.75
CA PHE A 542 12.89 18.44 -12.88
C PHE A 542 11.65 17.54 -12.75
N ALA A 543 11.70 16.34 -13.31
CA ALA A 543 10.66 15.33 -13.14
C ALA A 543 11.27 13.96 -12.80
N VAL A 544 10.72 13.29 -11.78
CA VAL A 544 11.20 12.00 -11.28
C VAL A 544 10.07 11.00 -11.09
N GLY A 545 10.40 9.72 -11.24
CA GLY A 545 9.45 8.62 -11.09
C GLY A 545 8.42 8.59 -12.21
N ASP A 546 7.21 8.11 -11.87
CA ASP A 546 6.27 7.64 -12.88
C ASP A 546 5.64 8.76 -13.72
N VAL A 547 5.78 10.03 -13.37
CA VAL A 547 5.28 11.15 -14.19
C VAL A 547 6.08 11.32 -15.50
N ARG A 548 7.32 10.82 -15.52
CA ARG A 548 8.26 10.95 -16.62
C ARG A 548 7.99 9.93 -17.73
N SER A 549 8.25 10.33 -18.98
CA SER A 549 8.16 9.43 -20.13
C SER A 549 9.23 8.35 -20.04
N GLU A 550 8.87 7.12 -20.43
CA GLU A 550 9.78 5.95 -20.43
C GLU A 550 10.47 5.65 -19.08
N SER A 551 9.89 6.06 -17.95
CA SER A 551 10.37 5.66 -16.62
C SER A 551 10.13 4.18 -16.35
N VAL A 552 10.95 3.56 -15.49
CA VAL A 552 10.90 2.11 -15.18
C VAL A 552 9.63 1.67 -14.41
N LYS A 553 8.81 2.61 -13.91
CA LYS A 553 7.58 2.35 -13.14
C LYS A 553 7.79 1.40 -11.96
N ARG A 554 8.82 1.67 -11.15
CA ARG A 554 9.18 0.87 -9.96
C ARG A 554 9.51 1.76 -8.79
N VAL A 555 9.09 1.37 -7.59
CA VAL A 555 9.35 2.09 -6.33
C VAL A 555 10.84 2.35 -6.12
N ALA A 556 11.69 1.34 -6.27
CA ALA A 556 13.15 1.49 -6.11
C ALA A 556 13.76 2.45 -7.15
N SER A 557 13.25 2.43 -8.39
CA SER A 557 13.69 3.37 -9.43
C SER A 557 13.27 4.80 -9.08
N ALA A 558 12.01 5.01 -8.68
CA ALA A 558 11.51 6.32 -8.29
C ALA A 558 12.30 6.90 -7.12
N VAL A 559 12.62 6.09 -6.09
CA VAL A 559 13.49 6.51 -4.97
C VAL A 559 14.89 6.87 -5.46
N GLY A 560 15.47 6.06 -6.36
CA GLY A 560 16.77 6.36 -6.96
C GLY A 560 16.78 7.67 -7.75
N GLU A 561 15.80 7.89 -8.61
CA GLU A 561 15.65 9.13 -9.39
C GLU A 561 15.48 10.34 -8.47
N GLY A 562 14.63 10.22 -7.44
CA GLY A 562 14.40 11.27 -6.43
C GLY A 562 15.63 11.58 -5.59
N SER A 563 16.51 10.62 -5.33
CA SER A 563 17.80 10.87 -4.67
C SER A 563 18.78 11.57 -5.62
N VAL A 564 18.97 11.04 -6.84
CA VAL A 564 19.99 11.51 -7.78
C VAL A 564 19.71 12.93 -8.29
N VAL A 565 18.43 13.31 -8.44
CA VAL A 565 18.03 14.65 -8.92
C VAL A 565 18.58 15.77 -8.03
N VAL A 566 18.81 15.53 -6.74
CA VAL A 566 19.34 16.56 -5.80
C VAL A 566 20.72 17.07 -6.24
N SER A 567 21.58 16.23 -6.81
CA SER A 567 22.87 16.70 -7.35
C SER A 567 22.70 17.62 -8.57
N GLN A 568 21.67 17.39 -9.39
CA GLN A 568 21.34 18.22 -10.55
C GLN A 568 20.74 19.56 -10.10
N ILE A 569 19.94 19.53 -9.02
CA ILE A 569 19.46 20.75 -8.34
C ILE A 569 20.65 21.58 -7.86
N HIS A 570 21.61 21.00 -7.14
CA HIS A 570 22.81 21.73 -6.72
C HIS A 570 23.59 22.35 -7.89
N THR A 571 23.67 21.63 -9.02
CA THR A 571 24.31 22.15 -10.24
C THR A 571 23.54 23.35 -10.78
N HIS A 572 22.21 23.27 -10.84
CA HIS A 572 21.35 24.37 -11.26
C HIS A 572 21.50 25.60 -10.34
N LEU A 573 21.43 25.39 -9.02
CA LEU A 573 21.48 26.47 -8.03
C LEU A 573 22.82 27.21 -8.01
N ARG A 574 23.94 26.55 -8.39
CA ARG A 574 25.25 27.20 -8.54
C ARG A 574 25.32 28.09 -9.78
N VAL A 575 24.75 27.66 -10.90
CA VAL A 575 24.72 28.47 -12.13
C VAL A 575 23.88 29.73 -11.92
N SER A 576 22.77 29.63 -11.18
CA SER A 576 21.91 30.77 -10.87
C SER A 576 22.50 31.75 -9.84
N SER A 577 23.54 31.38 -9.09
CA SER A 577 24.22 32.32 -8.17
C SER A 577 25.35 33.12 -8.83
N ASP A 578 25.82 32.68 -9.99
CA ASP A 578 26.92 33.31 -10.74
C ASP A 578 26.43 34.19 -11.90
N ALA A 579 25.11 34.24 -12.15
CA ALA A 579 24.43 35.07 -13.14
C ALA A 579 23.70 36.24 -12.46
#